data_AF-A0A2S7TUZ1-F1
#
_entry.id   AF-A0A2S7TUZ1-F1
#
_cell.length_a   1.000
_cell.length_b   1.000
_cell.length_c   1.000
_cell.angle_alpha   90.00
_cell.angle_beta   90.00
_cell.angle_gamma   90.00
#
_symmetry.space_group_name_H-M   'P 1'
#
loop_
_entity.id
_entity.type
_entity.pdbx_description
1 polymer ?
#
loop_
_entity_poly.entity_id
_entity_poly.type
_entity_poly.pdbx_seq_one_letter_code
_entity_poly.pdbx_strand_id
1 'polypeptide(L)'
;MRPVELPPLPGLNQLRVVLGVCGGIAAYKSAELVRLLMKQGCSVQVVMTESATQFIAPLTFQALSGKAVHVSQWPAGHSDKNIDRGMPHIDISRNADFLLIAPCTANSMAKYAHGFADNLLDNLVLARNCPMAIAPAMNVEMWNNPATQRNVNQLKNDGVHVFGPAAGEQACGEVGSGRMLEPFEIVLELARAVNHKPLAGKKVLLTAGPTFEAIDPVRGITNRSSGKMGYALAQAAWLMGADVSLVSGPTALPTPYGVRMVSVQSARQMHAAVFGQIEKQDLFIGVAAVADYGIKNPSAQKQKKQNEQPPGLHMEFELNPDILADVGEFASDQKKSLTVVGFAAETENLDEYANRKLDSKKAHFIVGNLAQQALGSDQTELTIYSKKLPPEYLASLDKLQAARAVCLSFPNTPENTNTPMKIQVELKVLDPRMQEQLPAYGTPGSAGIDLRACLTEPLTLQPGQAELVPTGLSMYIGDPNYCATILPRSGLGHKKGLVLGNLVGLIDSDYQGPLMVSAWNRSQVPVTIEPMERIAQLVILPVAHADFKVVSDFTPSERGEGGFGSTGTR
;
A
#
# COMPACT_ATOMS: atom_id res chain seq x y z
N MET A 1 -17.35 -25.02 -4.22
CA MET A 1 -16.12 -24.29 -3.81
C MET A 1 -16.40 -23.60 -2.49
N ARG A 2 -15.46 -23.61 -1.54
CA ARG A 2 -15.59 -22.71 -0.36
C ARG A 2 -15.54 -21.27 -0.88
N PRO A 3 -16.32 -20.33 -0.32
CA PRO A 3 -16.21 -18.93 -0.69
C PRO A 3 -14.78 -18.45 -0.45
N VAL A 4 -14.21 -17.72 -1.41
CA VAL A 4 -12.92 -17.06 -1.21
C VAL A 4 -13.15 -15.93 -0.21
N GLU A 5 -12.52 -16.02 0.95
CA GLU A 5 -12.50 -14.94 1.94
C GLU A 5 -11.21 -14.16 1.78
N LEU A 6 -11.34 -12.88 1.45
CA LEU A 6 -10.23 -11.94 1.44
C LEU A 6 -10.15 -11.27 2.82
N PRO A 7 -8.96 -11.17 3.44
CA PRO A 7 -8.79 -10.33 4.62
C PRO A 7 -9.10 -8.86 4.27
N PRO A 8 -9.24 -7.97 5.28
CA PRO A 8 -9.40 -6.55 5.03
C PRO A 8 -8.24 -6.00 4.19
N LEU A 9 -8.56 -5.43 3.03
CA LEU A 9 -7.60 -4.85 2.11
C LEU A 9 -7.52 -3.34 2.33
N PRO A 10 -6.31 -2.78 2.35
CA PRO A 10 -6.12 -1.36 2.61
C PRO A 10 -6.69 -0.52 1.46
N GLY A 11 -7.15 0.71 1.75
CA GLY A 11 -7.62 1.67 0.75
C GLY A 11 -8.96 1.35 0.09
N LEU A 12 -9.62 0.23 0.44
CA LEU A 12 -10.94 -0.12 -0.11
C LEU A 12 -12.11 0.32 0.76
N ASN A 13 -11.91 0.45 2.07
CA ASN A 13 -12.97 0.86 2.98
C ASN A 13 -13.50 2.26 2.60
N GLN A 14 -14.83 2.41 2.51
CA GLN A 14 -15.54 3.61 2.09
C GLN A 14 -15.28 4.08 0.64
N LEU A 15 -14.48 3.36 -0.15
CA LEU A 15 -14.23 3.67 -1.56
C LEU A 15 -15.53 3.59 -2.37
N ARG A 16 -15.88 4.67 -3.09
CA ARG A 16 -17.06 4.72 -3.95
C ARG A 16 -16.70 4.21 -5.34
N VAL A 17 -17.15 3.00 -5.66
CA VAL A 17 -16.83 2.34 -6.93
C VAL A 17 -18.05 2.36 -7.84
N VAL A 18 -17.89 2.86 -9.06
CA VAL A 18 -18.87 2.63 -10.13
C VAL A 18 -18.46 1.35 -10.86
N LEU A 19 -19.33 0.35 -10.84
CA LEU A 19 -19.13 -0.92 -11.53
C LEU A 19 -19.92 -0.94 -12.85
N GLY A 20 -19.21 -0.80 -13.96
CA GLY A 20 -19.74 -1.00 -15.30
C GLY A 20 -19.77 -2.48 -15.67
N VAL A 21 -20.91 -2.97 -16.18
CA VAL A 21 -21.08 -4.37 -16.62
C VAL A 21 -21.43 -4.41 -18.10
N CYS A 22 -20.53 -4.95 -18.92
CA CYS A 22 -20.76 -5.15 -20.36
C CYS A 22 -21.37 -6.52 -20.68
N GLY A 23 -22.00 -6.64 -21.85
CA GLY A 23 -22.64 -7.88 -22.29
C GLY A 23 -21.68 -8.97 -22.74
N GLY A 24 -21.34 -9.88 -21.83
CA GLY A 24 -20.62 -11.10 -22.14
C GLY A 24 -20.87 -12.18 -21.09
N ILE A 25 -20.52 -13.43 -21.42
CA ILE A 25 -20.78 -14.59 -20.54
C ILE A 25 -20.20 -14.41 -19.14
N ALA A 26 -19.13 -13.64 -18.96
CA ALA A 26 -18.53 -13.38 -17.66
C ALA A 26 -19.32 -12.41 -16.75
N ALA A 27 -20.44 -11.83 -17.22
CA ALA A 27 -21.23 -10.86 -16.45
C ALA A 27 -21.75 -11.42 -15.11
N TYR A 28 -21.97 -12.75 -15.01
CA TYR A 28 -22.36 -13.37 -13.73
C TYR A 28 -21.26 -13.26 -12.67
N LYS A 29 -19.97 -13.23 -13.05
CA LYS A 29 -18.86 -13.09 -12.11
C LYS A 29 -18.89 -11.73 -11.41
N SER A 30 -19.45 -10.72 -12.07
CA SER A 30 -19.59 -9.38 -11.49
C SER A 30 -20.51 -9.37 -10.28
N ALA A 31 -21.45 -10.30 -10.16
CA ALA A 31 -22.30 -10.41 -8.97
C ALA A 31 -21.44 -10.77 -7.73
N GLU A 32 -20.55 -11.75 -7.85
CA GLU A 32 -19.61 -12.09 -6.78
C GLU A 32 -18.62 -10.95 -6.51
N LEU A 33 -18.18 -10.24 -7.56
CA LEU A 33 -17.34 -9.05 -7.41
C LEU A 33 -18.02 -7.97 -6.55
N VAL A 34 -19.30 -7.66 -6.79
CA VAL A 34 -20.05 -6.73 -5.94
C VAL A 34 -20.05 -7.21 -4.49
N ARG A 35 -20.34 -8.50 -4.25
CA ARG A 35 -20.36 -9.07 -2.89
C ARG A 35 -19.01 -8.92 -2.18
N LEU A 36 -17.90 -9.17 -2.88
CA LEU A 36 -16.56 -9.03 -2.32
C LEU A 36 -16.19 -7.57 -2.04
N LEU A 37 -16.52 -6.63 -2.95
CA LEU A 37 -16.29 -5.20 -2.73
C LEU A 37 -17.09 -4.66 -1.55
N MET A 38 -18.37 -5.05 -1.43
CA MET A 38 -19.21 -4.67 -0.29
C MET A 38 -18.64 -5.20 1.03
N LYS A 39 -18.11 -6.43 1.06
CA LYS A 39 -17.42 -6.99 2.24
C LYS A 39 -16.16 -6.23 2.63
N GLN A 40 -15.49 -5.58 1.68
CA GLN A 40 -14.31 -4.72 1.93
C GLN A 40 -14.70 -3.29 2.38
N GLY A 41 -16.01 -3.01 2.52
CA GLY A 41 -16.51 -1.69 2.93
C GLY A 41 -16.67 -0.70 1.79
N CYS A 42 -16.54 -1.11 0.53
CA CYS A 42 -16.78 -0.23 -0.62
C CYS A 42 -18.27 0.12 -0.76
N SER A 43 -18.54 1.28 -1.36
CA SER A 43 -19.88 1.68 -1.78
C SER A 43 -20.01 1.48 -3.30
N VAL A 44 -20.75 0.46 -3.75
CA VAL A 44 -20.80 0.09 -5.18
C VAL A 44 -22.05 0.64 -5.87
N GLN A 45 -21.88 1.41 -6.94
CA GLN A 45 -22.96 1.84 -7.84
C GLN A 45 -22.85 1.08 -9.17
N VAL A 46 -23.85 0.25 -9.49
CA VAL A 46 -23.79 -0.58 -10.70
C VAL A 46 -24.45 0.13 -11.89
N VAL A 47 -23.77 0.07 -13.04
CA VAL A 47 -24.27 0.54 -14.33
C VAL A 47 -24.07 -0.57 -15.36
N MET A 48 -25.14 -0.95 -16.05
CA MET A 48 -25.12 -2.05 -17.00
C MET A 48 -25.34 -1.52 -18.42
N THR A 49 -24.66 -2.12 -19.39
CA THR A 49 -25.11 -2.01 -20.79
C THR A 49 -26.41 -2.78 -20.97
N GLU A 50 -27.23 -2.39 -21.96
CA GLU A 50 -28.43 -3.16 -22.32
C GLU A 50 -28.09 -4.63 -22.63
N SER A 51 -27.00 -4.89 -23.36
CA SER A 51 -26.52 -6.24 -23.66
C SER A 51 -26.17 -7.07 -22.42
N ALA A 52 -25.72 -6.45 -21.31
CA ALA A 52 -25.43 -7.17 -20.07
C ALA A 52 -26.70 -7.72 -19.40
N THR A 53 -27.83 -7.03 -19.56
CA THR A 53 -29.11 -7.46 -19.00
C THR A 53 -29.62 -8.79 -19.57
N GLN A 54 -29.11 -9.19 -20.74
CA GLN A 54 -29.41 -10.48 -21.36
C GLN A 54 -28.68 -11.65 -20.69
N PHE A 55 -27.57 -11.39 -19.99
CA PHE A 55 -26.79 -12.41 -19.29
C PHE A 55 -27.15 -12.52 -17.80
N ILE A 56 -27.47 -11.39 -17.18
CA ILE A 56 -27.81 -11.32 -15.75
C ILE A 56 -28.76 -10.14 -15.51
N ALA A 57 -29.81 -10.36 -14.73
CA ALA A 57 -30.82 -9.33 -14.49
C ALA A 57 -30.30 -8.21 -13.55
N PRO A 58 -30.67 -6.94 -13.79
CA PRO A 58 -30.34 -5.83 -12.89
C PRO A 58 -30.74 -6.06 -11.43
N LEU A 59 -31.84 -6.81 -11.19
CA LEU A 59 -32.34 -7.14 -9.85
C LEU A 59 -31.28 -7.82 -8.96
N THR A 60 -30.43 -8.68 -9.53
CA THR A 60 -29.35 -9.34 -8.78
C THR A 60 -28.35 -8.32 -8.23
N PHE A 61 -27.95 -7.34 -9.04
CA PHE A 61 -27.03 -6.30 -8.63
C PHE A 61 -27.65 -5.31 -7.66
N GLN A 62 -28.94 -5.01 -7.81
CA GLN A 62 -29.67 -4.15 -6.86
C GLN A 62 -29.69 -4.78 -5.47
N ALA A 63 -29.98 -6.09 -5.38
CA ALA A 63 -29.99 -6.83 -4.12
C ALA A 63 -28.60 -6.89 -3.46
N LEU A 64 -27.52 -7.02 -4.26
CA LEU A 64 -26.16 -7.15 -3.75
C LEU A 64 -25.50 -5.81 -3.38
N SER A 65 -25.78 -4.75 -4.13
CA SER A 65 -25.20 -3.41 -3.90
C SER A 65 -26.03 -2.55 -2.95
N GLY A 66 -27.31 -2.86 -2.77
CA GLY A 66 -28.26 -2.03 -2.03
C GLY A 66 -28.62 -0.71 -2.73
N LYS A 67 -28.25 -0.53 -4.00
CA LYS A 67 -28.52 0.68 -4.80
C LYS A 67 -29.31 0.37 -6.06
N ALA A 68 -29.97 1.37 -6.62
CA ALA A 68 -30.60 1.27 -7.93
C ALA A 68 -29.55 0.95 -9.00
N VAL A 69 -29.92 0.14 -10.00
CA VAL A 69 -29.04 -0.23 -11.10
C VAL A 69 -29.44 0.56 -12.33
N HIS A 70 -28.49 1.28 -12.93
CA HIS A 70 -28.77 2.09 -14.12
C HIS A 70 -28.43 1.33 -15.39
N VAL A 71 -29.36 1.32 -16.35
CA VAL A 71 -29.17 0.69 -17.68
C VAL A 71 -29.27 1.72 -18.80
N SER A 72 -30.17 2.69 -18.65
CA SER A 72 -30.46 3.70 -19.65
C SER A 72 -30.16 5.10 -19.12
N GLN A 73 -29.72 5.99 -20.02
CA GLN A 73 -29.58 7.42 -19.75
C GLN A 73 -30.93 8.15 -19.70
N TRP A 74 -31.99 7.49 -20.19
CA TRP A 74 -33.33 8.04 -20.25
C TRP A 74 -34.13 7.62 -19.00
N PRO A 75 -34.89 8.54 -18.38
CA PRO A 75 -35.74 8.21 -17.24
C PRO A 75 -36.73 7.10 -17.59
N ALA A 76 -36.89 6.13 -16.68
CA ALA A 76 -37.91 5.11 -16.80
C ALA A 76 -39.28 5.70 -16.42
N GLY A 77 -39.96 6.32 -17.39
CA GLY A 77 -41.32 6.84 -17.23
C GLY A 77 -41.41 8.29 -16.73
N HIS A 78 -42.50 8.97 -17.09
CA HIS A 78 -42.76 10.40 -16.85
C HIS A 78 -43.17 10.74 -15.40
N SER A 79 -42.91 9.87 -14.41
CA SER A 79 -43.53 10.00 -13.08
C SER A 79 -42.59 9.89 -11.88
N ASP A 80 -41.28 9.66 -12.07
CA ASP A 80 -40.37 9.55 -10.94
C ASP A 80 -39.77 10.92 -10.59
N LYS A 81 -40.48 11.66 -9.73
CA LYS A 81 -40.14 13.04 -9.29
C LYS A 81 -38.84 13.13 -8.47
N ASN A 82 -38.13 12.03 -8.25
CA ASN A 82 -36.87 11.98 -7.49
C ASN A 82 -35.61 11.88 -8.35
N ILE A 83 -35.71 11.82 -9.69
CA ILE A 83 -34.57 12.01 -10.60
C ILE A 83 -34.55 13.48 -11.03
N ASP A 84 -34.32 14.38 -10.07
CA ASP A 84 -34.47 15.83 -10.27
C ASP A 84 -33.28 16.49 -10.99
N ARG A 85 -32.42 15.71 -11.67
CA ARG A 85 -31.36 16.21 -12.56
C ARG A 85 -31.15 15.22 -13.69
N GLY A 86 -31.61 15.55 -14.90
CA GLY A 86 -31.58 14.67 -16.09
C GLY A 86 -30.18 14.34 -16.65
N MET A 87 -29.14 14.19 -15.82
CA MET A 87 -27.76 13.89 -16.23
C MET A 87 -27.10 12.76 -15.41
N PRO A 88 -27.62 11.51 -15.43
CA PRO A 88 -27.07 10.39 -14.66
C PRO A 88 -25.57 10.14 -14.93
N HIS A 89 -25.10 10.37 -16.16
CA HIS A 89 -23.69 10.18 -16.53
C HIS A 89 -22.73 11.19 -15.86
N ILE A 90 -23.22 12.32 -15.37
CA ILE A 90 -22.44 13.32 -14.63
C ILE A 90 -22.52 13.06 -13.13
N ASP A 91 -23.72 12.82 -12.62
CA ASP A 91 -23.94 12.69 -11.17
C ASP A 91 -23.33 11.40 -10.61
N ILE A 92 -23.40 10.29 -11.37
CA ILE A 92 -22.80 9.01 -10.97
C ILE A 92 -21.27 9.10 -11.01
N SER A 93 -20.69 9.71 -12.05
CA SER A 93 -19.23 9.79 -12.21
C SER A 93 -18.58 10.73 -11.21
N ARG A 94 -19.17 11.90 -10.92
CA ARG A 94 -18.64 12.87 -9.93
C ARG A 94 -18.58 12.33 -8.51
N ASN A 95 -19.43 11.38 -8.17
CA ASN A 95 -19.52 10.77 -6.85
C ASN A 95 -18.73 9.45 -6.75
N ALA A 96 -17.91 9.14 -7.74
CA ALA A 96 -17.10 7.92 -7.79
C ALA A 96 -15.62 8.23 -7.53
N ASP A 97 -15.00 7.45 -6.66
CA ASP A 97 -13.55 7.48 -6.45
C ASP A 97 -12.82 6.60 -7.49
N PHE A 98 -13.53 5.61 -8.06
CA PHE A 98 -12.97 4.70 -9.06
C PHE A 98 -14.05 4.16 -10.01
N LEU A 99 -13.75 4.07 -11.32
CA LEU A 99 -14.59 3.42 -12.33
C LEU A 99 -14.01 2.05 -12.74
N LEU A 100 -14.73 0.97 -12.49
CA LEU A 100 -14.31 -0.39 -12.83
C LEU A 100 -15.29 -1.00 -13.86
N ILE A 101 -14.80 -1.41 -15.02
CA ILE A 101 -15.61 -2.12 -16.02
C ILE A 101 -15.29 -3.60 -16.00
N ALA A 102 -16.23 -4.42 -15.55
CA ALA A 102 -16.00 -5.84 -15.27
C ALA A 102 -17.30 -6.63 -15.48
N PRO A 103 -17.39 -7.51 -16.50
CA PRO A 103 -16.43 -7.67 -17.60
C PRO A 103 -16.43 -6.45 -18.53
N CYS A 104 -15.29 -6.22 -19.19
CA CYS A 104 -15.16 -5.31 -20.32
C CYS A 104 -15.01 -6.12 -21.63
N THR A 105 -15.95 -5.94 -22.56
CA THR A 105 -15.94 -6.68 -23.84
C THR A 105 -15.00 -6.02 -24.86
N ALA A 106 -14.62 -6.75 -25.92
CA ALA A 106 -13.85 -6.18 -27.03
C ALA A 106 -14.54 -4.96 -27.67
N ASN A 107 -15.87 -5.00 -27.80
CA ASN A 107 -16.67 -3.90 -28.31
C ASN A 107 -16.55 -2.65 -27.42
N SER A 108 -16.73 -2.81 -26.11
CA SER A 108 -16.59 -1.71 -25.15
C SER A 108 -15.17 -1.14 -25.13
N MET A 109 -14.13 -1.99 -25.16
CA MET A 109 -12.75 -1.52 -25.26
C MET A 109 -12.49 -0.71 -26.54
N ALA A 110 -13.02 -1.14 -27.68
CA ALA A 110 -12.91 -0.39 -28.92
C ALA A 110 -13.59 0.98 -28.81
N LYS A 111 -14.78 1.04 -28.20
CA LYS A 111 -15.47 2.29 -27.95
C LYS A 111 -14.68 3.24 -27.07
N TYR A 112 -14.14 2.72 -25.97
CA TYR A 112 -13.38 3.52 -25.00
C TYR A 112 -12.08 4.06 -25.60
N ALA A 113 -11.36 3.25 -26.40
CA ALA A 113 -10.13 3.67 -27.06
C ALA A 113 -10.35 4.77 -28.12
N HIS A 114 -11.56 4.87 -28.67
CA HIS A 114 -11.90 5.82 -29.74
C HIS A 114 -12.87 6.93 -29.31
N GLY A 115 -13.25 6.98 -28.03
CA GLY A 115 -14.14 8.02 -27.49
C GLY A 115 -15.60 7.92 -27.95
N PHE A 116 -16.08 6.74 -28.31
CA PHE A 116 -17.51 6.53 -28.61
C PHE A 116 -18.33 6.51 -27.31
N ALA A 117 -19.50 7.15 -27.33
CA ALA A 117 -20.37 7.34 -26.16
C ALA A 117 -21.85 7.18 -26.53
N ASP A 118 -22.25 5.96 -26.91
CA ASP A 118 -23.58 5.68 -27.47
C ASP A 118 -24.61 5.16 -26.46
N ASN A 119 -24.21 4.89 -25.22
CA ASN A 119 -25.08 4.49 -24.11
C ASN A 119 -24.61 5.09 -22.78
N LEU A 120 -25.39 4.87 -21.70
CA LEU A 120 -25.09 5.45 -20.39
C LEU A 120 -23.69 5.10 -19.88
N LEU A 121 -23.27 3.84 -20.00
CA LEU A 121 -21.97 3.41 -19.50
C LEU A 121 -20.83 4.05 -20.30
N ASP A 122 -20.99 4.16 -21.61
CA ASP A 122 -19.96 4.74 -22.47
C ASP A 122 -19.86 6.26 -22.25
N ASN A 123 -21.00 6.93 -22.03
CA ASN A 123 -21.05 8.33 -21.58
C ASN A 123 -20.36 8.54 -20.22
N LEU A 124 -20.55 7.63 -19.26
CA LEU A 124 -19.86 7.67 -17.98
C LEU A 124 -18.35 7.53 -18.11
N VAL A 125 -17.90 6.62 -18.97
CA VAL A 125 -16.47 6.46 -19.26
C VAL A 125 -15.90 7.76 -19.80
N LEU A 126 -16.57 8.41 -20.75
CA LEU A 126 -16.07 9.65 -21.34
C LEU A 126 -16.12 10.85 -20.37
N ALA A 127 -17.15 10.93 -19.52
CA ALA A 127 -17.35 12.03 -18.58
C ALA A 127 -16.59 11.91 -17.25
N ARG A 128 -15.96 10.76 -16.99
CA ARG A 128 -15.31 10.48 -15.70
C ARG A 128 -14.19 11.48 -15.37
N ASN A 129 -14.03 11.77 -14.09
CA ASN A 129 -12.91 12.52 -13.52
C ASN A 129 -12.08 11.68 -12.52
N CYS A 130 -12.33 10.37 -12.46
CA CYS A 130 -11.66 9.44 -11.56
C CYS A 130 -10.85 8.38 -12.33
N PRO A 131 -9.89 7.71 -11.65
CA PRO A 131 -9.16 6.59 -12.24
C PRO A 131 -10.10 5.48 -12.71
N MET A 132 -9.68 4.78 -13.78
CA MET A 132 -10.48 3.72 -14.39
C MET A 132 -9.68 2.44 -14.57
N ALA A 133 -10.34 1.31 -14.34
CA ALA A 133 -9.85 0.00 -14.75
C ALA A 133 -10.87 -0.75 -15.60
N ILE A 134 -10.35 -1.65 -16.44
CA ILE A 134 -11.14 -2.64 -17.18
C ILE A 134 -10.67 -4.04 -16.81
N ALA A 135 -11.60 -5.00 -16.72
CA ALA A 135 -11.33 -6.42 -16.61
C ALA A 135 -11.80 -7.10 -17.92
N PRO A 136 -10.91 -7.28 -18.91
CA PRO A 136 -11.29 -7.78 -20.22
C PRO A 136 -11.86 -9.20 -20.17
N ALA A 137 -12.90 -9.47 -20.97
CA ALA A 137 -13.48 -10.79 -21.10
C ALA A 137 -13.94 -11.04 -22.54
N MET A 138 -13.30 -11.98 -23.23
CA MET A 138 -13.62 -12.38 -24.60
C MET A 138 -12.97 -13.72 -24.96
N ASN A 139 -13.33 -14.26 -26.13
CA ASN A 139 -12.66 -15.42 -26.69
C ASN A 139 -11.17 -15.12 -27.00
N VAL A 140 -10.29 -16.13 -27.00
CA VAL A 140 -8.84 -15.96 -27.24
C VAL A 140 -8.52 -15.36 -28.61
N GLU A 141 -9.24 -15.73 -29.67
CA GLU A 141 -9.05 -15.15 -31.00
C GLU A 141 -9.42 -13.66 -31.03
N MET A 142 -10.49 -13.29 -30.31
CA MET A 142 -10.86 -11.88 -30.15
C MET A 142 -9.80 -11.11 -29.37
N TRP A 143 -9.22 -11.72 -28.33
CA TRP A 143 -8.14 -11.09 -27.55
C TRP A 143 -6.89 -10.90 -28.39
N ASN A 144 -6.43 -11.93 -29.11
CA ASN A 144 -5.23 -11.90 -29.93
C ASN A 144 -5.38 -11.05 -31.21
N ASN A 145 -6.60 -10.67 -31.57
CA ASN A 145 -6.85 -9.85 -32.75
C ASN A 145 -6.04 -8.53 -32.69
N PRO A 146 -5.35 -8.14 -33.79
CA PRO A 146 -4.57 -6.90 -33.82
C PRO A 146 -5.36 -5.64 -33.46
N ALA A 147 -6.66 -5.56 -33.79
CA ALA A 147 -7.50 -4.43 -33.42
C ALA A 147 -7.68 -4.33 -31.90
N THR A 148 -7.98 -5.45 -31.24
CA THR A 148 -8.11 -5.52 -29.79
C THR A 148 -6.80 -5.14 -29.10
N GLN A 149 -5.67 -5.68 -29.57
CA GLN A 149 -4.36 -5.35 -29.01
C GLN A 149 -3.99 -3.87 -29.17
N ARG A 150 -4.31 -3.24 -30.32
CA ARG A 150 -4.15 -1.79 -30.48
C ARG A 150 -4.99 -1.00 -29.47
N ASN A 151 -6.26 -1.39 -29.29
CA ASN A 151 -7.16 -0.70 -28.36
C ASN A 151 -6.70 -0.84 -26.91
N VAL A 152 -6.27 -2.04 -26.49
CA VAL A 152 -5.73 -2.28 -25.15
C VAL A 152 -4.49 -1.42 -24.89
N ASN A 153 -3.59 -1.31 -25.87
CA ASN A 153 -2.40 -0.48 -25.73
C ASN A 153 -2.73 1.02 -25.69
N GLN A 154 -3.70 1.47 -26.50
CA GLN A 154 -4.19 2.85 -26.43
C GLN A 154 -4.78 3.17 -25.05
N LEU A 155 -5.65 2.30 -24.53
CA LEU A 155 -6.25 2.47 -23.20
C LEU A 155 -5.19 2.54 -22.09
N LYS A 156 -4.14 1.72 -22.15
CA LYS A 156 -3.01 1.81 -21.21
C LYS A 156 -2.28 3.14 -21.33
N ASN A 157 -2.05 3.64 -22.54
CA ASN A 157 -1.44 4.95 -22.78
C ASN A 157 -2.32 6.10 -22.26
N ASP A 158 -3.64 5.93 -22.30
CA ASP A 158 -4.62 6.88 -21.74
C ASP A 158 -4.75 6.76 -20.20
N GLY A 159 -3.90 5.96 -19.55
CA GLY A 159 -3.86 5.79 -18.11
C GLY A 159 -4.93 4.83 -17.54
N VAL A 160 -5.61 4.05 -18.38
CA VAL A 160 -6.57 3.03 -17.94
C VAL A 160 -5.82 1.79 -17.45
N HIS A 161 -6.17 1.33 -16.25
CA HIS A 161 -5.66 0.06 -15.73
C HIS A 161 -6.31 -1.13 -16.45
N VAL A 162 -5.52 -2.11 -16.86
CA VAL A 162 -6.02 -3.32 -17.52
C VAL A 162 -5.77 -4.52 -16.61
N PHE A 163 -6.85 -5.05 -16.02
CA PHE A 163 -6.82 -6.18 -15.10
C PHE A 163 -7.04 -7.49 -15.86
N GLY A 164 -5.95 -8.20 -16.15
CA GLY A 164 -5.94 -9.43 -16.93
C GLY A 164 -5.87 -9.20 -18.45
N PRO A 165 -6.47 -10.08 -19.27
CA PRO A 165 -7.27 -11.25 -18.91
C PRO A 165 -6.44 -12.40 -18.32
N ALA A 166 -7.11 -13.33 -17.65
CA ALA A 166 -6.53 -14.63 -17.27
C ALA A 166 -6.38 -15.55 -18.49
N ALA A 167 -5.47 -16.52 -18.38
CA ALA A 167 -5.35 -17.66 -19.28
C ALA A 167 -6.07 -18.89 -18.69
N GLY A 168 -6.69 -19.70 -19.54
CA GLY A 168 -7.32 -20.97 -19.15
C GLY A 168 -8.36 -21.46 -20.15
N GLU A 169 -9.08 -22.53 -19.80
CA GLU A 169 -10.22 -23.04 -20.57
C GLU A 169 -11.34 -21.99 -20.64
N GLN A 170 -11.88 -21.80 -21.84
CA GLN A 170 -12.93 -20.84 -22.16
C GLN A 170 -14.26 -21.54 -22.41
N ALA A 171 -15.38 -20.81 -22.31
CA ALA A 171 -16.72 -21.37 -22.52
C ALA A 171 -16.95 -21.98 -23.92
N CYS A 172 -16.11 -21.64 -24.89
CA CYS A 172 -16.11 -22.20 -26.25
C CYS A 172 -15.25 -23.47 -26.40
N GLY A 173 -14.52 -23.90 -25.36
CA GLY A 173 -13.65 -25.08 -25.37
C GLY A 173 -12.18 -24.80 -25.71
N GLU A 174 -11.81 -23.56 -26.06
CA GLU A 174 -10.43 -23.17 -26.33
C GLU A 174 -9.64 -22.86 -25.03
N VAL A 175 -8.31 -23.03 -25.07
CA VAL A 175 -7.41 -22.69 -23.96
C VAL A 175 -6.54 -21.50 -24.38
N GLY A 176 -6.64 -20.39 -23.64
CA GLY A 176 -5.83 -19.21 -23.93
C GLY A 176 -6.22 -17.98 -23.13
N SER A 177 -5.48 -16.88 -23.33
CA SER A 177 -5.76 -15.59 -22.70
C SER A 177 -7.06 -15.00 -23.25
N GLY A 178 -7.96 -14.56 -22.36
CA GLY A 178 -9.25 -13.97 -22.74
C GLY A 178 -10.33 -14.07 -21.66
N ARG A 179 -10.14 -14.96 -20.69
CA ARG A 179 -11.04 -15.10 -19.55
C ARG A 179 -10.91 -13.89 -18.62
N MET A 180 -12.04 -13.36 -18.16
CA MET A 180 -12.06 -12.38 -17.08
C MET A 180 -11.37 -12.96 -15.84
N LEU A 181 -10.48 -12.18 -15.21
CA LEU A 181 -9.92 -12.51 -13.91
C LEU A 181 -11.01 -12.94 -12.92
N GLU A 182 -10.65 -13.78 -11.96
CA GLU A 182 -11.58 -14.14 -10.89
C GLU A 182 -11.94 -12.93 -10.05
N PRO A 183 -13.17 -12.86 -9.50
CA PRO A 183 -13.62 -11.70 -8.73
C PRO A 183 -12.65 -11.28 -7.62
N PHE A 184 -12.05 -12.24 -6.89
CA PHE A 184 -11.10 -11.93 -5.83
C PHE A 184 -9.78 -11.33 -6.35
N GLU A 185 -9.34 -11.72 -7.55
CA GLU A 185 -8.14 -11.18 -8.20
C GLU A 185 -8.39 -9.73 -8.63
N ILE A 186 -9.59 -9.42 -9.14
CA ILE A 186 -9.99 -8.04 -9.47
C ILE A 186 -10.03 -7.15 -8.24
N VAL A 187 -10.49 -7.67 -7.09
CA VAL A 187 -10.46 -6.92 -5.82
C VAL A 187 -9.02 -6.64 -5.38
N LEU A 188 -8.09 -7.60 -5.55
CA LEU A 188 -6.67 -7.40 -5.24
C LEU A 188 -6.01 -6.39 -6.19
N GLU A 189 -6.31 -6.45 -7.49
CA GLU A 189 -5.86 -5.47 -8.48
C GLU A 189 -6.40 -4.06 -8.19
N LEU A 190 -7.68 -3.95 -7.82
CA LEU A 190 -8.27 -2.69 -7.41
C LEU A 190 -7.57 -2.14 -6.16
N ALA A 191 -7.35 -2.97 -5.14
CA ALA A 191 -6.60 -2.58 -3.96
C ALA A 191 -5.19 -2.10 -4.35
N ARG A 192 -4.46 -2.83 -5.19
CA ARG A 192 -3.14 -2.41 -5.69
C ARG A 192 -3.21 -1.09 -6.48
N ALA A 193 -4.29 -0.84 -7.22
CA ALA A 193 -4.44 0.36 -8.03
C ALA A 193 -4.68 1.63 -7.20
N VAL A 194 -5.48 1.54 -6.13
CA VAL A 194 -5.84 2.70 -5.29
C VAL A 194 -4.86 3.00 -4.16
N ASN A 195 -3.99 2.04 -3.81
CA ASN A 195 -3.00 2.24 -2.75
C ASN A 195 -1.71 2.91 -3.26
N HIS A 196 -1.04 3.62 -2.35
CA HIS A 196 0.34 4.04 -2.50
C HIS A 196 1.27 2.82 -2.73
N LYS A 197 2.26 2.97 -3.61
CA LYS A 197 3.15 1.89 -4.05
C LYS A 197 4.60 2.14 -3.64
N PRO A 198 4.93 2.05 -2.33
CA PRO A 198 6.28 2.36 -1.84
C PRO A 198 7.36 1.37 -2.32
N LEU A 199 6.96 0.19 -2.80
CA LEU A 199 7.86 -0.81 -3.36
C LEU A 199 7.78 -0.88 -4.90
N ALA A 200 7.19 0.12 -5.55
CA ALA A 200 7.15 0.17 -7.01
C ALA A 200 8.56 0.06 -7.62
N GLY A 201 8.72 -0.89 -8.55
CA GLY A 201 9.99 -1.14 -9.24
C GLY A 201 11.01 -1.95 -8.43
N LYS A 202 10.70 -2.33 -7.18
CA LYS A 202 11.56 -3.18 -6.35
C LYS A 202 11.29 -4.66 -6.62
N LYS A 203 12.36 -5.45 -6.61
CA LYS A 203 12.34 -6.90 -6.70
C LYS A 203 12.55 -7.50 -5.32
N VAL A 204 11.54 -8.23 -4.84
CA VAL A 204 11.49 -8.80 -3.49
C VAL A 204 11.52 -10.31 -3.58
N LEU A 205 12.49 -10.93 -2.90
CA LEU A 205 12.60 -12.37 -2.75
C LEU A 205 12.28 -12.77 -1.32
N LEU A 206 11.33 -13.70 -1.15
CA LEU A 206 10.94 -14.22 0.15
C LEU A 206 11.14 -15.74 0.22
N THR A 207 11.47 -16.24 1.41
CA THR A 207 11.32 -17.67 1.73
C THR A 207 10.12 -17.89 2.64
N ALA A 208 9.31 -18.93 2.44
CA ALA A 208 8.21 -19.25 3.35
C ALA A 208 7.99 -20.76 3.55
N GLY A 209 7.17 -21.08 4.57
CA GLY A 209 6.79 -22.45 4.89
C GLY A 209 7.86 -23.23 5.66
N PRO A 210 7.56 -24.50 6.01
CA PRO A 210 8.52 -25.41 6.63
C PRO A 210 9.47 -26.01 5.59
N THR A 211 10.56 -26.65 6.00
CA THR A 211 11.29 -27.60 5.15
C THR A 211 11.02 -29.04 5.61
N PHE A 212 11.08 -29.98 4.66
CA PHE A 212 10.90 -31.41 4.88
C PHE A 212 12.21 -32.14 4.57
N GLU A 213 12.86 -32.63 5.61
CA GLU A 213 14.13 -33.36 5.54
C GLU A 213 13.85 -34.87 5.50
N ALA A 214 14.00 -35.48 4.32
CA ALA A 214 13.61 -36.86 4.08
C ALA A 214 14.48 -37.86 4.87
N ILE A 215 13.83 -38.75 5.62
CA ILE A 215 14.45 -39.94 6.23
C ILE A 215 14.43 -41.09 5.21
N ASP A 216 13.30 -41.24 4.52
CA ASP A 216 13.08 -42.18 3.42
C ASP A 216 12.04 -41.59 2.44
N PRO A 217 11.63 -42.26 1.35
CA PRO A 217 10.67 -41.69 0.40
C PRO A 217 9.28 -41.39 0.95
N VAL A 218 8.97 -41.82 2.18
CA VAL A 218 7.65 -41.71 2.82
C VAL A 218 7.70 -40.81 4.07
N ARG A 219 8.81 -40.81 4.80
CA ARG A 219 8.96 -40.17 6.10
C ARG A 219 10.03 -39.09 6.05
N GLY A 220 9.84 -38.04 6.83
CA GLY A 220 10.82 -36.97 6.99
C GLY A 220 10.53 -36.13 8.23
N ILE A 221 11.46 -35.25 8.53
CA ILE A 221 11.41 -34.32 9.65
C ILE A 221 10.98 -32.96 9.10
N THR A 222 9.99 -32.36 9.76
CA THR A 222 9.48 -31.03 9.42
C THR A 222 9.12 -30.28 10.69
N ASN A 223 9.04 -28.97 10.61
CA ASN A 223 8.50 -28.12 11.67
C ASN A 223 7.01 -27.80 11.43
N ARG A 224 6.40 -27.12 12.42
CA ARG A 224 4.96 -26.78 12.45
C ARG A 224 4.61 -25.46 11.75
N SER A 225 5.52 -24.90 10.94
CA SER A 225 5.23 -23.65 10.24
C SER A 225 4.07 -23.83 9.27
N SER A 226 3.09 -22.92 9.36
CA SER A 226 1.94 -22.88 8.44
C SER A 226 2.25 -22.16 7.12
N GLY A 227 3.37 -21.42 7.06
CA GLY A 227 3.69 -20.53 5.93
C GLY A 227 2.86 -19.24 5.84
N LYS A 228 1.76 -19.10 6.61
CA LYS A 228 0.80 -17.98 6.52
C LYS A 228 1.47 -16.59 6.53
N MET A 229 2.46 -16.37 7.40
CA MET A 229 3.12 -15.06 7.51
C MET A 229 3.91 -14.71 6.25
N GLY A 230 4.68 -15.66 5.71
CA GLY A 230 5.44 -15.43 4.47
C GLY A 230 4.55 -15.20 3.25
N TYR A 231 3.41 -15.88 3.19
CA TYR A 231 2.41 -15.65 2.13
C TYR A 231 1.75 -14.27 2.26
N ALA A 232 1.44 -13.84 3.50
CA ALA A 232 0.93 -12.50 3.77
C ALA A 232 1.94 -11.40 3.40
N LEU A 233 3.23 -11.58 3.72
CA LEU A 233 4.32 -10.68 3.31
C LEU A 233 4.46 -10.59 1.80
N ALA A 234 4.41 -11.72 1.10
CA ALA A 234 4.46 -11.74 -0.35
C ALA A 234 3.26 -10.98 -0.96
N GLN A 235 2.05 -11.18 -0.44
CA GLN A 235 0.86 -10.48 -0.91
C GLN A 235 0.92 -8.97 -0.60
N ALA A 236 1.37 -8.59 0.60
CA ALA A 236 1.54 -7.19 1.01
C ALA A 236 2.58 -6.48 0.14
N ALA A 237 3.75 -7.08 -0.08
CA ALA A 237 4.79 -6.53 -0.94
C ALA A 237 4.28 -6.29 -2.38
N TRP A 238 3.51 -7.26 -2.91
CA TRP A 238 2.87 -7.13 -4.22
C TRP A 238 1.85 -5.99 -4.25
N LEU A 239 0.97 -5.88 -3.25
CA LEU A 239 0.01 -4.77 -3.13
C LEU A 239 0.71 -3.41 -3.06
N MET A 240 1.91 -3.37 -2.48
CA MET A 240 2.77 -2.18 -2.38
C MET A 240 3.59 -1.89 -3.65
N GLY A 241 3.40 -2.65 -4.72
CA GLY A 241 3.96 -2.38 -6.04
C GLY A 241 5.19 -3.20 -6.44
N ALA A 242 5.66 -4.11 -5.58
CA ALA A 242 6.85 -4.92 -5.87
C ALA A 242 6.62 -5.98 -6.97
N ASP A 243 7.73 -6.40 -7.59
CA ASP A 243 7.86 -7.69 -8.29
C ASP A 243 8.32 -8.74 -7.28
N VAL A 244 7.49 -9.75 -7.02
CA VAL A 244 7.65 -10.64 -5.87
C VAL A 244 7.92 -12.07 -6.32
N SER A 245 9.02 -12.63 -5.82
CA SER A 245 9.37 -14.04 -5.93
C SER A 245 9.32 -14.71 -4.56
N LEU A 246 8.66 -15.86 -4.47
CA LEU A 246 8.47 -16.62 -3.23
C LEU A 246 9.04 -18.04 -3.39
N VAL A 247 10.11 -18.35 -2.67
CA VAL A 247 10.61 -19.72 -2.53
C VAL A 247 9.90 -20.36 -1.35
N SER A 248 9.01 -21.32 -1.59
CA SER A 248 8.20 -21.92 -0.52
C SER A 248 8.48 -23.40 -0.36
N GLY A 249 8.66 -23.81 0.89
CA GLY A 249 8.57 -25.21 1.28
C GLY A 249 7.12 -25.72 1.29
N PRO A 250 6.89 -27.01 1.65
CA PRO A 250 5.58 -27.64 1.54
C PRO A 250 4.52 -26.99 2.43
N THR A 251 3.49 -26.41 1.80
CA THR A 251 2.29 -25.90 2.49
C THR A 251 1.02 -26.24 1.67
N ALA A 252 -0.14 -26.17 2.31
CA ALA A 252 -1.44 -26.30 1.63
C ALA A 252 -1.99 -24.95 1.15
N LEU A 253 -1.21 -23.86 1.25
CA LEU A 253 -1.66 -22.51 0.91
C LEU A 253 -1.57 -22.28 -0.61
N PRO A 254 -2.60 -21.66 -1.23
CA PRO A 254 -2.52 -21.27 -2.63
C PRO A 254 -1.46 -20.18 -2.81
N THR A 255 -0.80 -20.16 -3.96
CA THR A 255 0.12 -19.08 -4.33
C THR A 255 -0.61 -17.74 -4.27
N PRO A 256 -0.05 -16.73 -3.57
CA PRO A 256 -0.65 -15.40 -3.56
C PRO A 256 -0.74 -14.82 -4.97
N TYR A 257 -1.81 -14.06 -5.24
CA TYR A 257 -2.05 -13.53 -6.58
C TYR A 257 -0.91 -12.57 -7.00
N GLY A 258 -0.44 -12.73 -8.24
CA GLY A 258 0.62 -11.90 -8.81
C GLY A 258 2.03 -12.17 -8.27
N VAL A 259 2.21 -13.21 -7.46
CA VAL A 259 3.52 -13.65 -6.92
C VAL A 259 4.06 -14.82 -7.72
N ARG A 260 5.35 -14.79 -8.09
CA ARG A 260 6.04 -15.92 -8.72
C ARG A 260 6.51 -16.90 -7.66
N MET A 261 6.01 -18.13 -7.67
CA MET A 261 6.39 -19.14 -6.68
C MET A 261 7.39 -20.16 -7.23
N VAL A 262 8.37 -20.52 -6.41
CA VAL A 262 9.28 -21.65 -6.60
C VAL A 262 9.07 -22.63 -5.44
N SER A 263 8.51 -23.81 -5.74
CA SER A 263 8.29 -24.85 -4.73
C SER A 263 9.56 -25.65 -4.48
N VAL A 264 9.88 -25.85 -3.21
CA VAL A 264 11.02 -26.66 -2.74
C VAL A 264 10.56 -27.61 -1.63
N GLN A 265 11.37 -28.62 -1.32
CA GLN A 265 11.09 -29.55 -0.23
C GLN A 265 12.06 -29.37 0.95
N SER A 266 13.37 -29.39 0.70
CA SER A 266 14.39 -29.37 1.76
C SER A 266 15.08 -28.02 1.91
N ALA A 267 15.78 -27.83 3.02
CA ALA A 267 16.63 -26.66 3.28
C ALA A 267 17.67 -26.43 2.17
N ARG A 268 18.32 -27.51 1.69
CA ARG A 268 19.30 -27.44 0.59
C ARG A 268 18.68 -26.98 -0.73
N GLN A 269 17.47 -27.47 -1.05
CA GLN A 269 16.76 -27.02 -2.25
C GLN A 269 16.33 -25.55 -2.12
N MET A 270 15.87 -25.14 -0.94
CA MET A 270 15.52 -23.75 -0.65
C MET A 270 16.74 -22.83 -0.81
N HIS A 271 17.89 -23.22 -0.25
CA HIS A 271 19.15 -22.51 -0.40
C HIS A 271 19.51 -22.34 -1.88
N ALA A 272 19.53 -23.43 -2.65
CA ALA A 272 19.84 -23.38 -4.07
C ALA A 272 18.88 -22.48 -4.86
N ALA A 273 17.57 -22.53 -4.56
CA ALA A 273 16.56 -21.71 -5.23
C ALA A 273 16.70 -20.21 -4.90
N VAL A 274 17.13 -19.86 -3.67
CA VAL A 274 17.43 -18.48 -3.27
C VAL A 274 18.65 -17.97 -4.03
N PHE A 275 19.76 -18.70 -3.99
CA PHE A 275 21.00 -18.27 -4.64
C PHE A 275 20.92 -18.23 -6.18
N GLY A 276 20.02 -19.00 -6.79
CA GLY A 276 19.72 -18.89 -8.22
C GLY A 276 19.05 -17.57 -8.64
N GLN A 277 18.57 -16.76 -7.68
CA GLN A 277 17.76 -15.56 -7.95
C GLN A 277 18.19 -14.30 -7.18
N ILE A 278 18.93 -14.46 -6.08
CA ILE A 278 19.25 -13.38 -5.11
C ILE A 278 20.00 -12.19 -5.74
N GLU A 279 20.86 -12.45 -6.72
CA GLU A 279 21.73 -11.43 -7.33
C GLU A 279 20.96 -10.25 -7.92
N LYS A 280 19.73 -10.46 -8.38
CA LYS A 280 18.90 -9.44 -9.05
C LYS A 280 17.84 -8.82 -8.14
N GLN A 281 17.90 -9.07 -6.83
CA GLN A 281 16.89 -8.63 -5.87
C GLN A 281 17.33 -7.35 -5.15
N ASP A 282 16.36 -6.53 -4.75
CA ASP A 282 16.57 -5.34 -3.92
C ASP A 282 16.33 -5.64 -2.44
N LEU A 283 15.46 -6.62 -2.15
CA LEU A 283 15.05 -6.98 -0.80
C LEU A 283 14.93 -8.50 -0.67
N PHE A 284 15.54 -9.05 0.38
CA PHE A 284 15.38 -10.43 0.80
C PHE A 284 14.69 -10.52 2.16
N ILE A 285 13.64 -11.35 2.26
CA ILE A 285 12.92 -11.62 3.51
C ILE A 285 12.96 -13.12 3.81
N GLY A 286 13.80 -13.50 4.78
CA GLY A 286 13.90 -14.86 5.29
C GLY A 286 12.87 -15.13 6.38
N VAL A 287 11.72 -15.69 6.02
CA VAL A 287 10.61 -16.03 6.96
C VAL A 287 10.24 -17.52 6.94
N ALA A 288 10.86 -18.33 6.09
CA ALA A 288 10.73 -19.78 6.16
C ALA A 288 11.25 -20.31 7.48
N ALA A 289 10.56 -21.32 8.01
CA ALA A 289 11.07 -22.13 9.10
C ALA A 289 11.94 -23.24 8.48
N VAL A 290 13.23 -22.95 8.34
CA VAL A 290 14.22 -23.89 7.81
C VAL A 290 14.66 -24.82 8.92
N ALA A 291 14.72 -26.13 8.66
CA ALA A 291 15.23 -27.09 9.64
C ALA A 291 16.75 -26.94 9.80
N ASP A 292 17.24 -26.78 11.04
CA ASP A 292 18.67 -26.64 11.34
C ASP A 292 19.49 -27.88 10.94
N TYR A 293 18.86 -29.07 10.99
CA TYR A 293 19.50 -30.35 10.68
C TYR A 293 18.76 -31.11 9.59
N GLY A 294 19.52 -31.69 8.66
CA GLY A 294 19.07 -32.68 7.68
C GLY A 294 19.49 -34.11 8.08
N ILE A 295 19.00 -35.11 7.34
CA ILE A 295 19.41 -36.51 7.52
C ILE A 295 20.61 -36.80 6.64
N LYS A 296 21.74 -37.17 7.26
CA LYS A 296 23.00 -37.51 6.59
C LYS A 296 22.95 -38.87 5.90
N ASN A 297 22.20 -39.81 6.47
CA ASN A 297 22.07 -41.19 5.99
C ASN A 297 20.63 -41.52 5.52
N PRO A 298 20.05 -40.79 4.56
CA PRO A 298 18.69 -41.03 4.11
C PRO A 298 18.61 -42.37 3.37
N SER A 299 17.53 -43.11 3.58
CA SER A 299 17.29 -44.39 2.91
C SER A 299 16.56 -44.16 1.58
N ALA A 300 17.05 -44.75 0.48
CA ALA A 300 16.34 -44.73 -0.81
C ALA A 300 15.08 -45.62 -0.82
N GLN A 301 14.93 -46.50 0.17
CA GLN A 301 13.80 -47.41 0.30
C GLN A 301 13.09 -47.21 1.64
N LYS A 302 11.77 -47.42 1.67
CA LYS A 302 11.00 -47.45 2.92
C LYS A 302 11.58 -48.54 3.81
N GLN A 303 12.16 -48.14 4.95
CA GLN A 303 12.68 -49.10 5.92
C GLN A 303 11.51 -49.94 6.46
N LYS A 304 11.52 -51.24 6.14
CA LYS A 304 10.48 -52.20 6.52
C LYS A 304 10.65 -52.59 7.99
N LYS A 305 9.55 -52.82 8.71
CA LYS A 305 9.61 -53.50 10.01
C LYS A 305 10.10 -54.93 9.76
N GLN A 306 11.32 -55.26 10.18
CA GLN A 306 11.76 -56.65 10.27
C GLN A 306 11.53 -57.12 11.72
N ASN A 307 10.65 -58.11 11.87
CA ASN A 307 10.28 -58.86 13.10
C ASN A 307 9.61 -58.08 14.25
N GLU A 308 8.99 -58.85 15.18
CA GLU A 308 8.19 -58.39 16.33
C GLU A 308 8.98 -57.50 17.32
N GLN A 309 10.31 -57.48 17.24
CA GLN A 309 11.19 -56.48 17.85
C GLN A 309 12.00 -55.78 16.75
N PRO A 310 11.61 -54.57 16.31
CA PRO A 310 12.31 -53.87 15.25
C PRO A 310 13.69 -53.41 15.75
N PRO A 311 14.77 -53.56 14.95
CA PRO A 311 16.03 -52.90 15.25
C PRO A 311 15.79 -51.38 15.35
N GLY A 312 16.46 -50.73 16.31
CA GLY A 312 16.31 -49.30 16.54
C GLY A 312 16.53 -48.49 15.26
N LEU A 313 15.74 -47.43 15.08
CA LEU A 313 15.90 -46.52 13.95
C LEU A 313 17.09 -45.59 14.25
N HIS A 314 18.24 -45.83 13.61
CA HIS A 314 19.43 -44.99 13.74
C HIS A 314 19.46 -43.92 12.65
N MET A 315 19.38 -42.65 13.07
CA MET A 315 19.42 -41.47 12.19
C MET A 315 20.64 -40.63 12.54
N GLU A 316 21.48 -40.36 11.54
CA GLU A 316 22.58 -39.40 11.65
C GLU A 316 22.14 -38.05 11.10
N PHE A 317 22.37 -37.00 11.89
CA PHE A 317 22.03 -35.63 11.52
C PHE A 317 23.26 -34.89 11.00
N GLU A 318 23.05 -34.03 10.02
CA GLU A 318 24.04 -33.07 9.52
C GLU A 318 23.45 -31.66 9.52
N LEU A 319 24.28 -30.64 9.73
CA LEU A 319 23.82 -29.25 9.69
C LEU A 319 23.39 -28.86 8.26
N ASN A 320 22.24 -28.21 8.17
CA ASN A 320 21.78 -27.59 6.95
C ASN A 320 22.45 -26.22 6.72
N PRO A 321 22.48 -25.74 5.46
CA PRO A 321 22.99 -24.41 5.15
C PRO A 321 22.13 -23.33 5.80
N ASP A 322 22.78 -22.26 6.26
CA ASP A 322 22.14 -21.14 6.92
C ASP A 322 21.81 -20.04 5.91
N ILE A 323 20.67 -20.20 5.24
CA ILE A 323 20.26 -19.35 4.12
C ILE A 323 20.31 -17.86 4.48
N LEU A 324 19.90 -17.47 5.70
CA LEU A 324 19.87 -16.07 6.10
C LEU A 324 21.29 -15.54 6.31
N ALA A 325 22.16 -16.30 6.97
CA ALA A 325 23.56 -15.92 7.15
C ALA A 325 24.30 -15.83 5.82
N ASP A 326 24.11 -16.83 4.93
CA ASP A 326 24.76 -16.87 3.62
C ASP A 326 24.32 -15.70 2.74
N VAL A 327 23.04 -15.31 2.78
CA VAL A 327 22.54 -14.10 2.09
C VAL A 327 23.07 -12.82 2.72
N GLY A 328 23.20 -12.76 4.05
CA GLY A 328 23.79 -11.61 4.75
C GLY A 328 25.28 -11.42 4.42
N GLU A 329 26.03 -12.51 4.28
CA GLU A 329 27.41 -12.51 3.79
C GLU A 329 27.47 -11.98 2.35
N PHE A 330 26.65 -12.54 1.47
CA PHE A 330 26.55 -12.11 0.08
C PHE A 330 26.22 -10.62 -0.06
N ALA A 331 25.31 -10.10 0.76
CA ALA A 331 24.96 -8.68 0.77
C ALA A 331 26.12 -7.78 1.24
N SER A 332 26.92 -8.27 2.19
CA SER A 332 28.07 -7.54 2.74
C SER A 332 29.23 -7.44 1.72
N ASP A 333 29.46 -8.49 0.94
CA ASP A 333 30.59 -8.57 0.01
C ASP A 333 30.39 -7.75 -1.28
N GLN A 334 29.15 -7.59 -1.76
CA GLN A 334 28.87 -7.15 -3.13
C GLN A 334 28.79 -5.63 -3.36
N LYS A 335 29.01 -4.75 -2.35
CA LYS A 335 28.75 -3.29 -2.47
C LYS A 335 27.39 -2.94 -3.13
N LYS A 336 26.42 -3.85 -3.06
CA LYS A 336 25.13 -3.76 -3.73
C LYS A 336 24.06 -3.49 -2.69
N SER A 337 23.08 -2.67 -3.02
CA SER A 337 21.98 -2.27 -2.12
C SER A 337 20.94 -3.40 -1.95
N LEU A 338 21.34 -4.55 -1.41
CA LEU A 338 20.42 -5.63 -1.02
C LEU A 338 20.08 -5.49 0.46
N THR A 339 18.83 -5.19 0.76
CA THR A 339 18.33 -5.19 2.14
C THR A 339 17.99 -6.62 2.55
N VAL A 340 18.52 -7.05 3.70
CA VAL A 340 18.35 -8.41 4.25
C VAL A 340 17.53 -8.35 5.52
N VAL A 341 16.38 -9.02 5.52
CA VAL A 341 15.45 -9.11 6.64
C VAL A 341 15.34 -10.57 7.07
N GLY A 342 15.60 -10.85 8.34
CA GLY A 342 15.36 -12.17 8.93
C GLY A 342 14.14 -12.19 9.86
N PHE A 343 13.64 -13.39 10.14
CA PHE A 343 12.62 -13.60 11.16
C PHE A 343 13.16 -14.44 12.31
N ALA A 344 12.68 -14.16 13.52
CA ALA A 344 13.04 -14.88 14.73
C ALA A 344 11.78 -15.21 15.54
N ALA A 345 11.41 -16.49 15.55
CA ALA A 345 10.40 -17.00 16.47
C ALA A 345 11.09 -17.48 17.75
N GLU A 346 10.86 -16.81 18.87
CA GLU A 346 11.44 -17.16 20.17
C GLU A 346 10.35 -17.42 21.21
N THR A 347 10.63 -18.24 22.21
CA THR A 347 9.69 -18.51 23.32
C THR A 347 9.93 -17.60 24.52
N GLU A 348 11.12 -17.02 24.64
CA GLU A 348 11.62 -16.21 25.77
C GLU A 348 12.54 -15.10 25.22
N ASN A 349 13.09 -14.23 26.09
CA ASN A 349 14.18 -13.25 25.84
C ASN A 349 14.32 -12.72 24.40
N LEU A 350 13.21 -12.30 23.77
CA LEU A 350 13.12 -12.00 22.34
C LEU A 350 14.15 -10.94 21.90
N ASP A 351 14.32 -9.89 22.70
CA ASP A 351 15.22 -8.78 22.41
C ASP A 351 16.69 -9.23 22.32
N GLU A 352 17.15 -10.07 23.26
CA GLU A 352 18.54 -10.53 23.29
C GLU A 352 18.86 -11.44 22.09
N TYR A 353 17.96 -12.40 21.80
CA TYR A 353 18.13 -13.32 20.68
C TYR A 353 18.02 -12.61 19.33
N ALA A 354 17.11 -11.64 19.18
CA ALA A 354 16.97 -10.86 17.96
C ALA A 354 18.24 -10.03 17.67
N ASN A 355 18.81 -9.37 18.69
CA ASN A 355 20.07 -8.62 18.54
C ASN A 355 21.24 -9.54 18.19
N ARG A 356 21.35 -10.71 18.82
CA ARG A 356 22.38 -11.70 18.46
C ARG A 356 22.23 -12.21 17.01
N LYS A 357 20.99 -12.38 16.54
CA LYS A 357 20.69 -12.76 15.15
C LYS A 357 21.02 -11.64 14.16
N LEU A 358 20.80 -10.38 14.49
CA LEU A 358 21.20 -9.25 13.64
C LEU A 358 22.70 -9.30 13.30
N ASP A 359 23.54 -9.57 14.31
CA ASP A 359 24.98 -9.64 14.11
C ASP A 359 25.44 -10.93 13.44
N SER A 360 25.04 -12.08 13.99
CA SER A 360 25.48 -13.39 13.47
C SER A 360 25.02 -13.67 12.03
N LYS A 361 23.88 -13.12 11.61
CA LYS A 361 23.35 -13.30 10.26
C LYS A 361 23.68 -12.15 9.31
N LYS A 362 24.39 -11.11 9.78
CA LYS A 362 24.66 -9.88 9.02
C LYS A 362 23.37 -9.28 8.42
N ALA A 363 22.25 -9.41 9.13
CA ALA A 363 20.96 -8.92 8.67
C ALA A 363 20.85 -7.40 8.95
N HIS A 364 20.12 -6.70 8.08
CA HIS A 364 19.79 -5.30 8.28
C HIS A 364 18.66 -5.14 9.30
N PHE A 365 17.70 -6.06 9.24
CA PHE A 365 16.55 -6.13 10.15
C PHE A 365 16.29 -7.56 10.60
N ILE A 366 15.81 -7.70 11.84
CA ILE A 366 15.23 -8.94 12.35
C ILE A 366 13.81 -8.63 12.82
N VAL A 367 12.83 -9.39 12.34
CA VAL A 367 11.47 -9.34 12.83
C VAL A 367 11.28 -10.46 13.83
N GLY A 368 11.16 -10.10 15.10
CA GLY A 368 10.94 -11.02 16.21
C GLY A 368 9.46 -11.24 16.48
N ASN A 369 9.09 -12.46 16.86
CA ASN A 369 7.75 -12.80 17.34
C ASN A 369 7.80 -13.86 18.44
N LEU A 370 6.94 -13.74 19.46
CA LEU A 370 6.82 -14.78 20.49
C LEU A 370 6.08 -16.00 19.92
N ALA A 371 6.77 -17.14 19.83
CA ALA A 371 6.29 -18.35 19.16
C ALA A 371 4.97 -18.88 19.74
N GLN A 372 4.74 -18.68 21.04
CA GLN A 372 3.51 -19.07 21.75
C GLN A 372 2.27 -18.32 21.27
N GLN A 373 2.43 -17.13 20.69
CA GLN A 373 1.34 -16.26 20.24
C GLN A 373 1.14 -16.26 18.72
N ALA A 374 2.15 -16.70 17.95
CA ALA A 374 2.18 -16.51 16.49
C ALA A 374 1.95 -17.78 15.64
N LEU A 375 2.21 -18.98 16.19
CA LEU A 375 2.09 -20.24 15.45
C LEU A 375 0.61 -20.65 15.32
N GLY A 376 0.10 -20.66 14.10
CA GLY A 376 -1.26 -21.11 13.77
C GLY A 376 -2.37 -20.06 13.91
N SER A 377 -2.15 -18.99 14.69
CA SER A 377 -3.07 -17.85 14.84
C SER A 377 -3.19 -17.00 13.56
N ASP A 378 -4.29 -16.26 13.41
CA ASP A 378 -4.50 -15.28 12.34
C ASP A 378 -4.09 -13.85 12.75
N GLN A 379 -3.83 -13.64 14.04
CA GLN A 379 -3.25 -12.41 14.62
C GLN A 379 -1.79 -12.64 14.99
N THR A 380 -0.98 -11.58 14.98
CA THR A 380 0.42 -11.62 15.39
C THR A 380 0.86 -10.29 15.99
N GLU A 381 1.74 -10.37 17.00
CA GLU A 381 2.52 -9.25 17.52
C GLU A 381 3.95 -9.42 17.01
N LEU A 382 4.55 -8.33 16.54
CA LEU A 382 5.88 -8.36 15.94
C LEU A 382 6.72 -7.21 16.51
N THR A 383 7.99 -7.48 16.73
CA THR A 383 8.96 -6.43 17.05
C THR A 383 10.02 -6.40 15.96
N ILE A 384 10.28 -5.22 15.39
CA ILE A 384 11.29 -5.04 14.35
C ILE A 384 12.55 -4.47 14.99
N TYR A 385 13.65 -5.20 14.84
CA TYR A 385 14.97 -4.83 15.35
C TYR A 385 15.86 -4.39 14.20
N SER A 386 16.69 -3.38 14.44
CA SER A 386 17.72 -2.91 13.51
C SER A 386 18.97 -2.46 14.27
N LYS A 387 20.10 -2.30 13.58
CA LYS A 387 21.33 -1.78 14.21
C LYS A 387 21.32 -0.25 14.43
N LYS A 388 20.45 0.48 13.72
CA LYS A 388 20.49 1.96 13.65
C LYS A 388 19.33 2.63 14.38
N LEU A 389 18.21 1.94 14.53
CA LEU A 389 16.97 2.44 15.11
C LEU A 389 16.57 1.60 16.32
N PRO A 390 15.92 2.21 17.33
CA PRO A 390 15.36 1.46 18.45
C PRO A 390 14.31 0.44 17.95
N PRO A 391 14.04 -0.63 18.74
CA PRO A 391 13.02 -1.60 18.38
C PRO A 391 11.65 -0.95 18.11
N GLU A 392 11.04 -1.30 16.98
CA GLU A 392 9.68 -0.87 16.62
C GLU A 392 8.69 -1.98 17.02
N TYR A 393 7.76 -1.65 17.91
CA TYR A 393 6.75 -2.58 18.40
C TYR A 393 5.46 -2.44 17.59
N LEU A 394 5.07 -3.52 16.91
CA LEU A 394 3.80 -3.61 16.20
C LEU A 394 2.77 -4.31 17.10
N ALA A 395 1.68 -3.61 17.40
CA ALA A 395 0.56 -4.14 18.16
C ALA A 395 -0.04 -5.40 17.51
N SER A 396 -0.92 -6.09 18.23
CA SER A 396 -1.61 -7.26 17.72
C SER A 396 -2.44 -6.89 16.48
N LEU A 397 -2.01 -7.39 15.33
CA LEU A 397 -2.59 -7.09 14.02
C LEU A 397 -2.92 -8.38 13.30
N ASP A 398 -3.86 -8.30 12.33
CA ASP A 398 -4.01 -9.40 11.38
C ASP A 398 -2.72 -9.58 10.57
N LYS A 399 -2.48 -10.80 10.09
CA LYS A 399 -1.22 -11.11 9.39
C LYS A 399 -0.94 -10.25 8.16
N LEU A 400 -1.97 -9.77 7.45
CA LEU A 400 -1.76 -8.94 6.26
C LEU A 400 -1.43 -7.50 6.66
N GLN A 401 -2.08 -6.97 7.70
CA GLN A 401 -1.77 -5.67 8.29
C GLN A 401 -0.36 -5.66 8.90
N ALA A 402 -0.02 -6.69 9.68
CA ALA A 402 1.31 -6.88 10.23
C ALA A 402 2.36 -6.96 9.11
N ALA A 403 2.08 -7.76 8.06
CA ALA A 403 2.94 -7.85 6.89
C ALA A 403 3.13 -6.51 6.17
N ARG A 404 2.08 -5.70 6.03
CA ARG A 404 2.16 -4.37 5.43
C ARG A 404 3.01 -3.43 6.28
N ALA A 405 2.80 -3.41 7.59
CA ALA A 405 3.60 -2.60 8.52
C ALA A 405 5.09 -2.97 8.42
N VAL A 406 5.39 -4.27 8.48
CA VAL A 406 6.73 -4.83 8.28
C VAL A 406 7.35 -4.36 6.95
N CYS A 407 6.63 -4.48 5.83
CA CYS A 407 7.10 -4.01 4.53
C CYS A 407 7.30 -2.49 4.44
N LEU A 408 6.65 -1.68 5.29
CA LEU A 408 6.82 -0.23 5.33
C LEU A 408 8.06 0.19 6.14
N SER A 409 8.48 -0.61 7.11
CA SER A 409 9.67 -0.32 7.94
C SER A 409 11.00 -0.51 7.20
N PHE A 410 11.05 -1.34 6.15
CA PHE A 410 12.28 -1.68 5.42
C PHE A 410 12.76 -0.68 4.35
N PRO A 411 11.88 -0.09 3.49
CA PRO A 411 12.30 0.83 2.44
C PRO A 411 12.76 2.21 2.95
N ASN A 412 12.64 2.47 4.26
CA ASN A 412 13.13 3.69 4.90
C ASN A 412 14.62 3.62 5.31
N THR A 413 15.40 2.69 4.76
CA THR A 413 16.87 2.77 4.86
C THR A 413 17.36 3.92 3.96
N PRO A 414 18.08 4.92 4.52
CA PRO A 414 18.27 6.23 3.91
C PRO A 414 19.31 6.22 2.79
N GLU A 415 19.02 5.56 1.68
CA GLU A 415 19.85 5.68 0.47
C GLU A 415 19.06 5.89 -0.83
N ASN A 416 17.71 5.93 -0.84
CA ASN A 416 17.02 6.15 -2.12
C ASN A 416 15.62 6.79 -2.09
N THR A 417 15.39 7.79 -1.23
CA THR A 417 14.23 8.69 -1.34
C THR A 417 14.66 10.14 -1.28
N ASN A 418 15.49 10.56 -2.24
CA ASN A 418 15.74 12.00 -2.48
C ASN A 418 14.52 12.72 -3.11
N THR A 419 13.37 12.04 -3.18
CA THR A 419 12.11 12.65 -3.61
C THR A 419 11.26 12.89 -2.36
N PRO A 420 11.05 14.16 -1.96
CA PRO A 420 10.13 14.49 -0.88
C PRO A 420 8.74 13.91 -1.17
N MET A 421 8.09 13.34 -0.15
CA MET A 421 6.71 12.90 -0.25
C MET A 421 5.85 14.08 -0.69
N LYS A 422 5.05 13.90 -1.75
CA LYS A 422 4.15 14.95 -2.27
C LYS A 422 2.74 14.67 -1.78
N ILE A 423 2.14 15.64 -1.11
CA ILE A 423 0.71 15.67 -0.81
C ILE A 423 0.01 16.67 -1.71
N GLN A 424 -1.28 16.46 -1.97
CA GLN A 424 -2.12 17.42 -2.67
C GLN A 424 -2.82 18.31 -1.64
N VAL A 425 -2.70 19.62 -1.78
CA VAL A 425 -3.35 20.62 -0.91
C VAL A 425 -4.19 21.52 -1.79
N GLU A 426 -5.42 21.80 -1.38
CA GLU A 426 -6.30 22.73 -2.07
C GLU A 426 -5.95 24.16 -1.66
N LEU A 427 -5.69 25.03 -2.64
CA LEU A 427 -5.36 26.43 -2.42
C LEU A 427 -6.43 27.30 -3.08
N LYS A 428 -7.06 28.17 -2.29
CA LYS A 428 -8.03 29.16 -2.76
C LYS A 428 -7.37 30.53 -2.83
N VAL A 429 -7.37 31.13 -4.01
CA VAL A 429 -6.91 32.51 -4.21
C VAL A 429 -8.00 33.48 -3.75
N LEU A 430 -7.68 34.31 -2.75
CA LEU A 430 -8.58 35.31 -2.19
C LEU A 430 -8.35 36.69 -2.80
N ASP A 431 -7.12 36.99 -3.21
CA ASP A 431 -6.75 38.21 -3.92
C ASP A 431 -6.23 37.86 -5.33
N PRO A 432 -6.82 38.41 -6.42
CA PRO A 432 -6.42 38.09 -7.80
C PRO A 432 -4.92 38.27 -8.08
N ARG A 433 -4.24 39.18 -7.37
CA ARG A 433 -2.80 39.42 -7.53
C ARG A 433 -1.95 38.20 -7.19
N MET A 434 -2.49 37.25 -6.43
CA MET A 434 -1.81 36.00 -6.08
C MET A 434 -1.88 34.93 -7.18
N GLN A 435 -2.74 35.05 -8.20
CA GLN A 435 -2.86 34.04 -9.26
C GLN A 435 -1.53 33.83 -10.02
N GLU A 436 -0.77 34.90 -10.22
CA GLU A 436 0.55 34.85 -10.89
C GLU A 436 1.71 34.62 -9.90
N GLN A 437 1.42 34.58 -8.60
CA GLN A 437 2.41 34.54 -7.52
C GLN A 437 2.13 33.43 -6.50
N LEU A 438 1.58 32.31 -6.98
CA LEU A 438 1.28 31.16 -6.14
C LEU A 438 2.54 30.68 -5.40
N PRO A 439 2.42 30.25 -4.12
CA PRO A 439 3.54 29.73 -3.36
C PRO A 439 4.15 28.52 -4.06
N ALA A 440 5.47 28.52 -4.18
CA ALA A 440 6.22 27.44 -4.80
C ALA A 440 7.52 27.17 -4.03
N TYR A 441 8.01 25.93 -4.13
CA TYR A 441 9.31 25.56 -3.60
C TYR A 441 10.41 26.18 -4.46
N GLY A 442 11.30 26.95 -3.83
CA GLY A 442 12.35 27.69 -4.56
C GLY A 442 13.41 26.79 -5.19
N THR A 443 13.67 25.62 -4.62
CA THR A 443 14.59 24.60 -5.15
C THR A 443 14.04 23.20 -4.84
N PRO A 444 14.54 22.14 -5.52
CA PRO A 444 14.15 20.76 -5.20
C PRO A 444 14.40 20.33 -3.74
N GLY A 445 15.33 20.98 -3.03
CA GLY A 445 15.65 20.70 -1.62
C GLY A 445 14.96 21.64 -0.63
N SER A 446 14.09 22.55 -1.09
CA SER A 446 13.40 23.49 -0.20
C SER A 446 12.31 22.79 0.59
N ALA A 447 12.37 22.87 1.92
CA ALA A 447 11.31 22.37 2.80
C ALA A 447 10.12 23.34 2.93
N GLY A 448 10.38 24.65 2.81
CA GLY A 448 9.37 25.69 2.94
C GLY A 448 9.03 26.38 1.63
N ILE A 449 7.80 26.88 1.52
CA ILE A 449 7.31 27.76 0.44
C ILE A 449 7.14 29.18 0.98
N ASP A 450 7.58 30.18 0.22
CA ASP A 450 7.53 31.58 0.66
C ASP A 450 6.07 32.09 0.67
N LEU A 451 5.67 32.72 1.78
CA LEU A 451 4.40 33.46 1.92
C LEU A 451 4.66 34.96 1.75
N ARG A 452 3.77 35.64 1.01
CA ARG A 452 3.89 37.05 0.66
C ARG A 452 2.93 37.93 1.45
N ALA A 453 3.32 39.17 1.67
CA ALA A 453 2.49 40.22 2.23
C ALA A 453 1.54 40.75 1.14
N CYS A 454 0.30 40.28 1.10
CA CYS A 454 -0.71 40.72 0.13
C CYS A 454 -1.31 42.09 0.51
N LEU A 455 -0.44 43.09 0.62
CA LEU A 455 -0.76 44.47 0.98
C LEU A 455 -1.03 45.32 -0.27
N THR A 456 -1.78 46.40 -0.14
CA THR A 456 -1.98 47.41 -1.19
C THR A 456 -0.97 48.55 -1.11
N GLU A 457 -0.47 48.83 0.10
CA GLU A 457 0.50 49.87 0.41
C GLU A 457 1.53 49.36 1.43
N PRO A 458 2.72 49.98 1.55
CA PRO A 458 3.73 49.55 2.50
C PRO A 458 3.25 49.65 3.95
N LEU A 459 3.46 48.60 4.74
CA LEU A 459 3.12 48.56 6.17
C LEU A 459 4.37 48.79 7.01
N THR A 460 4.41 49.88 7.78
CA THR A 460 5.53 50.15 8.69
C THR A 460 5.16 49.77 10.13
N LEU A 461 5.88 48.79 10.67
CA LEU A 461 5.75 48.33 12.06
C LEU A 461 6.75 49.06 12.95
N GLN A 462 6.25 49.73 13.98
CA GLN A 462 7.09 50.35 15.01
C GLN A 462 7.76 49.28 15.90
N PRO A 463 8.88 49.60 16.59
CA PRO A 463 9.49 48.68 17.55
C PRO A 463 8.47 48.10 18.54
N GLY A 464 8.42 46.77 18.63
CA GLY A 464 7.48 46.04 19.49
C GLY A 464 6.08 45.83 18.90
N GLN A 465 5.73 46.46 17.79
CA GLN A 465 4.41 46.33 17.16
C GLN A 465 4.26 44.99 16.42
N ALA A 466 3.10 44.36 16.57
CA ALA A 466 2.69 43.18 15.83
C ALA A 466 1.37 43.43 15.07
N GLU A 467 1.29 42.99 13.83
CA GLU A 467 0.11 43.13 12.96
C GLU A 467 -0.15 41.82 12.21
N LEU A 468 -1.43 41.53 11.91
CA LEU A 468 -1.80 40.42 11.04
C LEU A 468 -1.75 40.85 9.57
N VAL A 469 -0.81 40.29 8.81
CA VAL A 469 -0.62 40.57 7.39
C VAL A 469 -1.29 39.49 6.55
N PRO A 470 -2.21 39.82 5.64
CA PRO A 470 -2.87 38.84 4.78
C PRO A 470 -1.91 38.30 3.73
N THR A 471 -2.07 37.02 3.38
CA THR A 471 -1.31 36.39 2.28
C THR A 471 -2.06 36.38 0.96
N GLY A 472 -3.35 36.74 0.95
CA GLY A 472 -4.21 36.67 -0.22
C GLY A 472 -4.62 35.24 -0.61
N LEU A 473 -4.38 34.27 0.27
CA LEU A 473 -4.63 32.85 0.04
C LEU A 473 -5.40 32.23 1.21
N SER A 474 -6.18 31.20 0.91
CA SER A 474 -6.72 30.23 1.87
C SER A 474 -6.27 28.84 1.45
N MET A 475 -6.14 27.93 2.40
CA MET A 475 -5.60 26.59 2.18
C MET A 475 -6.43 25.57 2.92
N TYR A 476 -6.71 24.45 2.27
CA TYR A 476 -7.37 23.27 2.84
C TYR A 476 -6.49 22.03 2.58
N ILE A 477 -5.97 21.43 3.63
CA ILE A 477 -5.06 20.27 3.53
C ILE A 477 -5.87 18.99 3.36
N GLY A 478 -7.01 18.85 4.06
CA GLY A 478 -7.97 17.76 3.93
C GLY A 478 -7.52 16.41 4.48
N ASP A 479 -6.23 16.12 4.47
CA ASP A 479 -5.65 14.91 5.07
C ASP A 479 -5.35 15.12 6.57
N PRO A 480 -6.01 14.38 7.50
CA PRO A 480 -5.81 14.54 8.94
C PRO A 480 -4.42 14.11 9.43
N ASN A 481 -3.62 13.44 8.60
CA ASN A 481 -2.25 13.03 8.96
C ASN A 481 -1.22 14.16 8.77
N TYR A 482 -1.63 15.34 8.32
CA TYR A 482 -0.75 16.46 8.06
C TYR A 482 -1.27 17.76 8.67
N CYS A 483 -0.35 18.66 8.98
CA CYS A 483 -0.63 20.06 9.26
C CYS A 483 0.34 20.94 8.47
N ALA A 484 0.10 22.25 8.46
CA ALA A 484 1.10 23.20 8.01
C ALA A 484 1.56 24.10 9.15
N THR A 485 2.81 24.52 9.09
CA THR A 485 3.37 25.52 10.00
C THR A 485 3.86 26.72 9.23
N ILE A 486 3.45 27.91 9.65
CA ILE A 486 4.02 29.19 9.23
C ILE A 486 5.20 29.47 10.13
N LEU A 487 6.38 29.62 9.52
CA LEU A 487 7.65 29.86 10.18
C LEU A 487 8.23 31.22 9.75
N PRO A 488 8.98 31.90 10.64
CA PRO A 488 9.69 33.10 10.25
C PRO A 488 10.77 32.77 9.21
N ARG A 489 11.05 33.74 8.33
CA ARG A 489 12.23 33.65 7.47
C ARG A 489 13.45 34.03 8.29
N SER A 490 14.39 33.11 8.46
CA SER A 490 15.61 33.31 9.26
C SER A 490 16.36 34.60 8.88
N GLY A 491 16.44 34.90 7.58
CA GLY A 491 17.05 36.12 7.07
C GLY A 491 16.34 37.41 7.49
N LEU A 492 15.01 37.46 7.47
CA LEU A 492 14.24 38.65 7.90
C LEU A 492 14.30 38.83 9.41
N GLY A 493 14.16 37.72 10.15
CA GLY A 493 14.28 37.72 11.60
C GLY A 493 15.64 38.24 12.05
N HIS A 494 16.74 37.81 11.42
CA HIS A 494 18.08 38.26 11.79
C HIS A 494 18.43 39.66 11.27
N LYS A 495 18.12 39.99 10.01
CA LYS A 495 18.55 41.24 9.36
C LYS A 495 17.67 42.44 9.67
N LYS A 496 16.35 42.25 9.71
CA LYS A 496 15.37 43.32 9.93
C LYS A 496 14.72 43.25 11.31
N GLY A 497 14.85 42.13 12.03
CA GLY A 497 14.09 41.91 13.26
C GLY A 497 12.60 41.69 13.01
N LEU A 498 12.20 41.25 11.81
CA LEU A 498 10.83 40.87 11.53
C LEU A 498 10.64 39.37 11.77
N VAL A 499 9.83 39.01 12.74
CA VAL A 499 9.54 37.61 13.14
C VAL A 499 8.04 37.37 13.20
N LEU A 500 7.64 36.14 13.55
CA LEU A 500 6.24 35.84 13.83
C LEU A 500 5.88 36.20 15.27
N GLY A 501 4.78 36.93 15.49
CA GLY A 501 4.30 37.29 16.83
C GLY A 501 3.89 36.09 17.68
N ASN A 502 3.41 35.03 17.03
CA ASN A 502 3.07 33.74 17.65
C ASN A 502 4.21 32.70 17.59
N LEU A 503 5.40 33.10 17.14
CA LEU A 503 6.59 32.26 16.90
C LEU A 503 6.41 31.20 15.79
N VAL A 504 5.33 30.41 15.84
CA VAL A 504 4.94 29.39 14.86
C VAL A 504 3.43 29.47 14.67
N GLY A 505 2.96 29.54 13.41
CA GLY A 505 1.53 29.46 13.09
C GLY A 505 1.13 28.06 12.67
N LEU A 506 0.36 27.34 13.48
CA LEU A 506 -0.20 26.04 13.09
C LEU A 506 -1.45 26.25 12.22
N ILE A 507 -1.53 25.49 11.12
CA ILE A 507 -2.72 25.38 10.27
C ILE A 507 -3.15 23.92 10.31
N ASP A 508 -4.30 23.68 10.93
CA ASP A 508 -4.93 22.37 11.00
C ASP A 508 -5.43 21.92 9.64
N SER A 509 -5.59 20.61 9.46
CA SER A 509 -5.93 20.03 8.17
C SER A 509 -7.33 20.39 7.67
N ASP A 510 -8.24 20.70 8.61
CA ASP A 510 -9.62 21.08 8.37
C ASP A 510 -9.84 22.60 8.32
N TYR A 511 -8.79 23.40 8.55
CA TYR A 511 -8.86 24.85 8.41
C TYR A 511 -9.09 25.23 6.95
N GLN A 512 -9.98 26.20 6.69
CA GLN A 512 -10.28 26.73 5.35
C GLN A 512 -10.28 28.26 5.30
N GLY A 513 -9.90 28.92 6.39
CA GLY A 513 -9.89 30.38 6.47
C GLY A 513 -8.72 31.03 5.70
N PRO A 514 -8.68 32.36 5.64
CA PRO A 514 -7.56 33.10 5.09
C PRO A 514 -6.27 32.84 5.86
N LEU A 515 -5.17 32.56 5.15
CA LEU A 515 -3.85 32.46 5.73
C LEU A 515 -3.32 33.86 6.06
N MET A 516 -3.02 34.06 7.34
CA MET A 516 -2.51 35.32 7.89
C MET A 516 -1.11 35.10 8.50
N VAL A 517 -0.26 36.11 8.39
CA VAL A 517 1.07 36.14 9.00
C VAL A 517 1.05 37.16 10.13
N SER A 518 1.21 36.70 11.37
CA SER A 518 1.40 37.60 12.53
C SER A 518 2.80 38.20 12.48
N ALA A 519 2.98 39.33 11.82
CA ALA A 519 4.28 39.98 11.64
C ALA A 519 4.62 40.85 12.86
N TRP A 520 5.73 40.57 13.53
CA TRP A 520 6.18 41.29 14.73
C TRP A 520 7.56 41.89 14.51
N ASN A 521 7.67 43.20 14.77
CA ASN A 521 8.95 43.90 14.79
C ASN A 521 9.62 43.76 16.17
N ARG A 522 10.57 42.83 16.29
CA ARG A 522 11.40 42.64 17.49
C ARG A 522 12.66 43.52 17.51
N SER A 523 12.83 44.40 16.54
CA SER A 523 13.99 45.30 16.48
C SER A 523 13.74 46.60 17.27
N GLN A 524 14.79 47.43 17.37
CA GLN A 524 14.72 48.76 17.98
C GLN A 524 14.47 49.88 16.96
N VAL A 525 14.25 49.54 15.68
CA VAL A 525 14.01 50.50 14.61
C VAL A 525 12.72 50.16 13.87
N PRO A 526 12.04 51.13 13.22
CA PRO A 526 10.87 50.82 12.38
C PRO A 526 11.24 49.86 11.25
N VAL A 527 10.32 48.92 10.94
CA VAL A 527 10.47 47.96 9.86
C VAL A 527 9.32 48.10 8.89
N THR A 528 9.63 48.37 7.62
CA THR A 528 8.64 48.45 6.55
C THR A 528 8.56 47.13 5.79
N ILE A 529 7.33 46.63 5.62
CA ILE A 529 6.96 45.50 4.79
C ILE A 529 6.39 46.05 3.49
N GLU A 530 7.04 45.74 2.37
CA GLU A 530 6.57 46.16 1.05
C GLU A 530 5.45 45.26 0.52
N PRO A 531 4.52 45.77 -0.32
CA PRO A 531 3.56 44.95 -1.02
C PRO A 531 4.23 43.77 -1.76
N MET A 532 3.67 42.58 -1.58
CA MET A 532 4.14 41.31 -2.13
C MET A 532 5.53 40.85 -1.65
N GLU A 533 6.09 41.51 -0.63
CA GLU A 533 7.32 41.07 0.02
C GLU A 533 7.12 39.69 0.66
N ARG A 534 8.13 38.83 0.54
CA ARG A 534 8.10 37.48 1.09
C ARG A 534 8.45 37.53 2.58
N ILE A 535 7.45 37.46 3.45
CA ILE A 535 7.55 37.76 4.89
C ILE A 535 7.64 36.54 5.80
N ALA A 536 7.11 35.40 5.37
CA ALA A 536 7.13 34.14 6.10
C ALA A 536 7.38 32.98 5.14
N GLN A 537 7.50 31.77 5.69
CA GLN A 537 7.53 30.55 4.91
C GLN A 537 6.59 29.52 5.53
N LEU A 538 5.99 28.68 4.72
CA LEU A 538 5.07 27.62 5.13
C LEU A 538 5.74 26.25 4.92
N VAL A 539 5.66 25.37 5.91
CA VAL A 539 6.19 24.00 5.88
C VAL A 539 5.08 23.03 6.22
N ILE A 540 4.87 22.02 5.37
CA ILE A 540 3.94 20.91 5.64
C ILE A 540 4.65 19.86 6.49
N LEU A 541 3.98 19.39 7.54
CA LEU A 541 4.52 18.41 8.48
C LEU A 541 3.54 17.25 8.68
N PRO A 542 4.03 16.00 8.81
CA PRO A 542 3.20 14.90 9.28
C PRO A 542 2.85 15.09 10.77
N VAL A 543 1.67 14.61 11.17
CA VAL A 543 1.16 14.69 12.54
C VAL A 543 0.97 13.28 13.10
N ALA A 544 1.40 13.07 14.34
CA ALA A 544 1.11 11.85 15.09
C ALA A 544 -0.06 12.12 16.06
N HIS A 545 -1.07 11.25 16.06
CA HIS A 545 -2.16 11.29 17.03
C HIS A 545 -1.89 10.28 18.14
N ALA A 546 -2.00 10.70 19.39
CA ALA A 546 -1.77 9.85 20.55
C ALA A 546 -3.08 9.49 21.24
N ASP A 547 -3.25 8.22 21.58
CA ASP A 547 -4.28 7.78 22.52
C ASP A 547 -3.77 7.96 23.95
N PHE A 548 -4.48 8.76 24.74
CA PHE A 548 -4.09 9.05 26.11
C PHE A 548 -4.60 7.95 27.06
N LYS A 549 -3.67 7.20 27.66
CA LYS A 549 -3.98 6.29 28.77
C LYS A 549 -3.77 7.01 30.10
N VAL A 550 -4.87 7.27 30.81
CA VAL A 550 -4.82 7.83 32.16
C VAL A 550 -4.34 6.75 33.14
N VAL A 551 -3.31 7.05 33.93
CA VAL A 551 -2.73 6.18 34.96
C VAL A 551 -2.67 6.93 36.29
N SER A 552 -2.73 6.21 37.41
CA SER A 552 -2.55 6.81 38.75
C SER A 552 -1.10 7.19 39.00
N ASP A 553 -0.18 6.39 38.47
CA ASP A 553 1.26 6.53 38.66
C ASP A 553 1.98 6.17 37.35
N PHE A 554 3.06 6.89 37.04
CA PHE A 554 3.96 6.52 35.95
C PHE A 554 4.90 5.40 36.38
N THR A 555 5.39 4.61 35.42
CA THR A 555 6.51 3.70 35.68
C THR A 555 7.72 4.51 36.13
N PRO A 556 8.37 4.17 37.25
CA PRO A 556 9.55 4.91 37.72
C PRO A 556 10.63 4.98 36.64
N SER A 557 11.20 6.16 36.43
CA SER A 557 12.35 6.36 35.55
C SER A 557 13.49 7.00 36.35
N GLU A 558 14.74 6.77 35.92
CA GLU A 558 15.93 7.35 36.57
C GLU A 558 15.89 8.88 36.66
N ARG A 559 15.12 9.54 35.78
CA ARG A 559 15.01 10.99 35.72
C ARG A 559 14.07 11.60 36.77
N GLY A 560 13.06 10.85 37.23
CA GLY A 560 12.06 11.33 38.21
C GLY A 560 11.51 12.73 37.90
N GLU A 561 11.40 13.57 38.92
CA GLU A 561 10.91 14.97 38.84
C GLU A 561 12.04 16.01 38.61
N GLY A 562 13.21 15.60 38.11
CA GLY A 562 14.45 16.39 38.07
C GLY A 562 14.50 17.68 37.22
N GLY A 563 13.35 18.24 36.81
CA GLY A 563 13.25 19.58 36.23
C GLY A 563 13.48 19.69 34.71
N PHE A 564 13.05 20.83 34.16
CA PHE A 564 13.14 21.16 32.74
C PHE A 564 14.59 21.50 32.33
N GLY A 565 15.25 20.60 31.60
CA GLY A 565 16.46 20.92 30.83
C GLY A 565 17.82 20.57 31.43
N SER A 566 17.89 19.86 32.55
CA SER A 566 19.15 19.29 33.09
C SER A 566 18.98 17.78 33.32
N THR A 567 20.01 16.98 33.05
CA THR A 567 20.01 15.54 33.32
C THR A 567 20.21 15.20 34.80
N GLY A 568 20.37 16.19 35.69
CA GLY A 568 20.47 16.00 37.14
C GLY A 568 21.67 15.17 37.62
N THR A 569 22.49 14.67 36.69
CA THR A 569 23.72 13.92 36.94
C THR A 569 24.85 14.92 37.13
N ARG A 570 25.33 15.04 38.37
CA ARG A 570 26.61 15.66 38.68
C ARG A 570 27.70 14.60 38.74
#